data_AF-A0A4Q9PHX5-F1
#
_entry.id   AF-A0A4Q9PHX5-F1
#
_cell.length_a   1.000
_cell.length_b   1.000
_cell.length_c   1.000
_cell.angle_alpha   90.00
_cell.angle_beta   90.00
_cell.angle_gamma   90.00
#
_symmetry.space_group_name_H-M   'P 1'
#
loop_
_entity.id
_entity.type
_entity.pdbx_description
1 polymer ?
#
loop_
_entity_poly.entity_id
_entity_poly.type
_entity_poly.pdbx_seq_one_letter_code
_entity_poly.pdbx_strand_id
1 'polypeptide(L)'
;MHYEHPGDIRFRPALRKTLAERHPSPRGYARGEKVFIAAAFHQNEQVLPYWTQTTLDAITYLGTDNVFVSVVENYSSDRSPELLREFASELDKRGVKNRILVQDETIKKPEKVALEPLLAHGGYDKVLFSNDIFIEPESVIELLETRDGDFDFACGLDFGHFGAYDMWVLRDRVGHLTAGIWPYFFDTAGYEAMKKENPVPVFTCWNGIVVFQADPVSTFAVTGRSRAPRCRPDILGRRSSDHRPR
;
A
#
# COMPACT_ATOMS: atom_id res chain seq x y z
N MET A 1 -12.54 15.39 3.80
CA MET A 1 -11.73 15.54 2.58
C MET A 1 -11.99 14.31 1.73
N HIS A 2 -12.31 14.48 0.46
CA HIS A 2 -12.37 13.38 -0.51
C HIS A 2 -11.02 13.35 -1.22
N TYR A 3 -10.29 12.25 -1.08
CA TYR A 3 -9.02 12.02 -1.77
C TYR A 3 -9.23 11.18 -3.05
N GLU A 4 -10.49 11.04 -3.45
CA GLU A 4 -10.95 10.27 -4.60
C GLU A 4 -10.41 10.84 -5.91
N HIS A 5 -9.77 9.98 -6.70
CA HIS A 5 -9.57 10.22 -8.12
C HIS A 5 -10.85 9.80 -8.88
N PRO A 6 -11.52 10.68 -9.66
CA PRO A 6 -12.79 10.36 -10.33
C PRO A 6 -12.78 9.13 -11.25
N GLY A 7 -11.62 8.83 -11.85
CA GLY A 7 -11.39 7.63 -12.66
C GLY A 7 -10.97 6.38 -11.90
N ASP A 8 -10.54 6.50 -10.63
CA ASP A 8 -10.01 5.37 -9.84
C ASP A 8 -11.14 4.67 -9.07
N ILE A 9 -12.06 4.10 -9.84
CA ILE A 9 -13.33 3.57 -9.33
C ILE A 9 -13.55 2.12 -9.73
N ARG A 10 -12.54 1.47 -10.31
CA ARG A 10 -12.65 0.14 -10.93
C ARG A 10 -13.17 -0.89 -9.95
N PHE A 11 -12.65 -0.89 -8.72
CA PHE A 11 -13.03 -1.85 -7.67
C PHE A 11 -14.15 -1.35 -6.76
N ARG A 12 -14.54 -0.08 -6.86
CA ARG A 12 -15.57 0.53 -6.00
C ARG A 12 -16.91 -0.22 -6.00
N PRO A 13 -17.48 -0.67 -7.14
CA PRO A 13 -18.73 -1.42 -7.12
C PRO A 13 -18.61 -2.76 -6.36
N ALA A 14 -17.51 -3.48 -6.57
CA ALA A 14 -17.26 -4.77 -5.92
C ALA A 14 -17.01 -4.60 -4.41
N LEU A 15 -16.24 -3.58 -4.04
CA LEU A 15 -16.00 -3.19 -2.65
C LEU A 15 -17.31 -2.83 -1.95
N ARG A 16 -18.10 -1.90 -2.51
CA ARG A 16 -19.39 -1.48 -1.92
C ARG A 16 -20.35 -2.64 -1.74
N LYS A 17 -20.41 -3.56 -2.71
CA LYS A 17 -21.21 -4.78 -2.58
C LYS A 17 -20.75 -5.60 -1.38
N THR A 18 -19.45 -5.81 -1.22
CA THR A 18 -18.88 -6.58 -0.10
C THR A 18 -19.14 -5.91 1.25
N LEU A 19 -18.94 -4.59 1.35
CA LEU A 19 -19.18 -3.83 2.57
C LEU A 19 -20.67 -3.81 2.98
N ALA A 20 -21.59 -3.99 2.03
CA ALA A 20 -23.02 -4.07 2.29
C ALA A 20 -23.47 -5.48 2.75
N GLU A 21 -22.60 -6.48 2.68
CA GLU A 21 -22.92 -7.84 3.14
C GLU A 21 -23.00 -7.87 4.68
N ARG A 22 -24.04 -8.48 5.23
CA ARG A 22 -24.20 -8.61 6.68
C ARG A 22 -23.08 -9.44 7.33
N HIS A 23 -22.59 -10.42 6.59
CA HIS A 23 -21.51 -11.33 6.99
C HIS A 23 -20.58 -11.55 5.79
N PRO A 24 -19.62 -10.63 5.55
CA PRO A 24 -18.64 -10.77 4.48
C PRO A 24 -17.86 -12.08 4.64
N SER A 25 -17.51 -12.71 3.52
CA SER A 25 -16.76 -13.97 3.52
C SER A 25 -15.34 -13.77 4.11
N PRO A 26 -14.92 -14.55 5.13
CA PRO A 26 -13.55 -14.52 5.64
C PRO A 26 -12.50 -14.87 4.58
N ARG A 27 -12.89 -15.62 3.53
CA ARG A 27 -12.01 -15.93 2.38
C ARG A 27 -11.92 -14.81 1.35
N GLY A 28 -12.82 -13.82 1.43
CA GLY A 28 -12.89 -12.64 0.57
C GLY A 28 -12.66 -12.89 -0.92
N TYR A 29 -12.04 -11.90 -1.57
CA TYR A 29 -11.77 -11.86 -3.00
C TYR A 29 -10.28 -11.77 -3.35
N ALA A 30 -9.38 -12.08 -2.41
CA ALA A 30 -7.93 -12.07 -2.62
C ALA A 30 -7.40 -13.20 -3.55
N ARG A 31 -8.28 -13.90 -4.28
CA ARG A 31 -7.93 -14.97 -5.24
C ARG A 31 -7.06 -16.10 -4.67
N GLY A 32 -7.17 -16.33 -3.36
CA GLY A 32 -6.38 -17.33 -2.63
C GLY A 32 -4.98 -16.86 -2.22
N GLU A 33 -4.61 -15.61 -2.54
CA GLU A 33 -3.36 -14.99 -2.11
C GLU A 33 -3.47 -14.49 -0.67
N LYS A 34 -2.36 -14.57 0.08
CA LYS A 34 -2.19 -14.02 1.42
C LYS A 34 -1.42 -12.71 1.36
N VAL A 35 -1.96 -11.67 2.00
CA VAL A 35 -1.43 -10.32 1.98
C VAL A 35 -0.92 -9.93 3.37
N PHE A 36 0.34 -9.53 3.43
CA PHE A 36 0.96 -8.93 4.60
C PHE A 36 0.91 -7.41 4.47
N ILE A 37 0.11 -6.74 5.31
CA ILE A 37 0.01 -5.28 5.36
C ILE A 37 0.98 -4.77 6.42
N ALA A 38 1.87 -3.87 6.05
CA ALA A 38 2.81 -3.25 6.97
C ALA A 38 2.86 -1.73 6.83
N ALA A 39 3.05 -1.05 7.96
CA ALA A 39 3.21 0.39 8.03
C ALA A 39 4.05 0.81 9.23
N ALA A 40 4.65 1.99 9.13
CA ALA A 40 5.36 2.64 10.22
C ALA A 40 4.82 4.07 10.39
N PHE A 41 4.56 4.50 11.62
CA PHE A 41 3.97 5.81 11.92
C PHE A 41 4.74 6.57 12.99
N HIS A 42 4.71 7.90 12.88
CA HIS A 42 5.26 8.88 13.80
C HIS A 42 4.47 10.18 13.63
N GLN A 43 3.72 10.61 14.65
CA GLN A 43 3.00 11.89 14.69
C GLN A 43 1.92 11.98 13.59
N ASN A 44 1.16 10.89 13.42
CA ASN A 44 0.18 10.72 12.35
C ASN A 44 -1.28 10.80 12.81
N GLU A 45 -1.58 11.48 13.93
CA GLU A 45 -2.95 11.59 14.49
C GLU A 45 -4.00 12.00 13.44
N GLN A 46 -3.63 12.87 12.49
CA GLN A 46 -4.57 13.36 11.47
C GLN A 46 -4.87 12.34 10.36
N VAL A 47 -3.92 11.45 10.06
CA VAL A 47 -4.02 10.49 8.95
C VAL A 47 -4.64 9.18 9.41
N LEU A 48 -4.31 8.74 10.63
CA LEU A 48 -4.65 7.42 11.15
C LEU A 48 -6.15 7.07 11.11
N PRO A 49 -7.10 7.97 11.44
CA PRO A 49 -8.53 7.61 11.39
C PRO A 49 -8.99 7.22 9.97
N TYR A 50 -8.44 7.89 8.95
CA TYR A 50 -8.75 7.57 7.56
C TYR A 50 -8.00 6.31 7.11
N TRP A 51 -6.70 6.23 7.38
CA TRP A 51 -5.87 5.08 6.97
C TRP A 51 -6.37 3.75 7.57
N THR A 52 -6.74 3.76 8.86
CA THR A 52 -7.26 2.57 9.54
C THR A 52 -8.60 2.13 8.97
N GLN A 53 -9.52 3.06 8.69
CA GLN A 53 -10.80 2.74 8.06
C GLN A 53 -10.62 2.18 6.64
N THR A 54 -9.78 2.83 5.81
CA THR A 54 -9.41 2.32 4.48
C THR A 54 -8.85 0.91 4.56
N THR A 55 -7.95 0.65 5.52
CA THR A 55 -7.35 -0.67 5.71
C THR A 55 -8.39 -1.72 6.11
N LEU A 56 -9.34 -1.38 7.00
CA LEU A 56 -10.43 -2.28 7.38
C LEU A 56 -11.37 -2.59 6.20
N ASP A 57 -11.65 -1.62 5.35
CA ASP A 57 -12.50 -1.80 4.17
C ASP A 57 -11.80 -2.69 3.12
N ALA A 58 -10.50 -2.46 2.89
CA ALA A 58 -9.68 -3.32 2.05
C ALA A 58 -9.60 -4.76 2.61
N ILE A 59 -9.39 -4.93 3.93
CA ILE A 59 -9.41 -6.25 4.58
C ILE A 59 -10.75 -6.95 4.40
N THR A 60 -11.86 -6.20 4.49
CA THR A 60 -13.19 -6.76 4.29
C THR A 60 -13.37 -7.32 2.88
N TYR A 61 -12.79 -6.65 1.87
CA TYR A 61 -12.74 -7.16 0.49
C TYR A 61 -11.81 -8.36 0.33
N LEU A 62 -10.58 -8.28 0.86
CA LEU A 62 -9.57 -9.34 0.73
C LEU A 62 -9.94 -10.61 1.49
N GLY A 63 -10.68 -10.47 2.59
CA GLY A 63 -11.03 -11.55 3.51
C GLY A 63 -10.08 -11.62 4.70
N THR A 64 -10.65 -11.72 5.89
CA THR A 64 -9.90 -11.73 7.17
C THR A 64 -8.93 -12.92 7.30
N ASP A 65 -9.21 -14.05 6.63
CA ASP A 65 -8.35 -15.24 6.65
C ASP A 65 -7.06 -15.05 5.83
N ASN A 66 -7.05 -14.07 4.93
CA ASN A 66 -5.97 -13.86 3.97
C ASN A 66 -5.01 -12.74 4.39
N VAL A 67 -5.31 -11.99 5.46
CA VAL A 67 -4.55 -10.79 5.81
C VAL A 67 -3.85 -10.91 7.15
N PHE A 68 -2.62 -10.39 7.21
CA PHE A 68 -1.93 -10.05 8.45
C PHE A 68 -1.57 -8.57 8.46
N VAL A 69 -1.74 -7.90 9.60
CA VAL A 69 -1.43 -6.47 9.76
C VAL A 69 -0.29 -6.27 10.75
N SER A 70 0.78 -5.60 10.33
CA SER A 70 1.97 -5.32 11.15
C SER A 70 2.25 -3.82 11.16
N VAL A 71 1.96 -3.14 12.26
CA VAL A 71 2.17 -1.69 12.38
C VAL A 71 3.12 -1.40 13.52
N VAL A 72 4.06 -0.50 13.28
CA VAL A 72 4.97 -0.01 14.29
C VAL A 72 4.86 1.50 14.37
N GLU A 73 4.63 2.01 15.57
CA GLU A 73 4.71 3.42 15.90
C GLU A 73 5.77 3.64 16.96
N ASN A 74 6.56 4.69 16.79
CA ASN A 74 7.57 5.09 17.75
C ASN A 74 7.62 6.62 17.93
N TYR A 75 7.92 7.04 19.17
CA TYR A 75 8.18 8.43 19.54
C TYR A 75 7.03 9.43 19.25
N SER A 76 5.78 8.99 19.13
CA SER A 76 4.64 9.90 19.02
C SER A 76 4.26 10.53 20.35
N SER A 77 4.06 11.86 20.31
CA SER A 77 3.54 12.65 21.43
C SER A 77 2.08 13.10 21.23
N ASP A 78 1.49 12.77 20.08
CA ASP A 78 0.11 13.04 19.71
C ASP A 78 -0.78 11.81 19.99
N ARG A 79 -2.02 11.78 19.49
CA ARG A 79 -2.93 10.63 19.71
C ARG A 79 -2.66 9.39 18.85
N SER A 80 -1.54 9.34 18.11
CA SER A 80 -1.22 8.19 17.24
C SER A 80 -1.22 6.85 17.99
N PRO A 81 -0.61 6.72 19.19
CA PRO A 81 -0.61 5.47 19.93
C PRO A 81 -2.02 5.01 20.32
N GLU A 82 -2.89 5.93 20.76
CA GLU A 82 -4.26 5.62 21.15
C GLU A 82 -5.08 5.12 19.96
N LEU A 83 -4.99 5.82 18.81
CA LEU A 83 -5.70 5.45 17.59
C LEU A 83 -5.26 4.07 17.06
N LEU A 84 -3.96 3.76 17.17
CA LEU A 84 -3.44 2.45 16.76
C LEU A 84 -3.85 1.32 17.71
N ARG A 85 -4.02 1.58 19.01
CA ARG A 85 -4.62 0.60 19.94
C ARG A 85 -6.10 0.34 19.65
N GLU A 86 -6.85 1.37 19.30
CA GLU A 86 -8.25 1.24 18.87
C GLU A 86 -8.34 0.38 17.59
N PHE A 87 -7.44 0.62 16.64
CA PHE A 87 -7.34 -0.18 15.42
C PHE A 87 -6.97 -1.65 15.72
N ALA A 88 -6.02 -1.91 16.61
CA ALA A 88 -5.69 -3.28 17.05
C ALA A 88 -6.91 -4.01 17.61
N SER A 89 -7.68 -3.34 18.48
CA SER A 89 -8.91 -3.90 19.04
C SER A 89 -9.95 -4.22 17.97
N GLU A 90 -10.06 -3.39 16.93
CA GLU A 90 -10.98 -3.62 15.82
C GLU A 90 -10.55 -4.80 14.93
N LEU A 91 -9.24 -4.95 14.69
CA LEU A 91 -8.68 -6.12 14.00
C LEU A 91 -8.95 -7.41 14.78
N ASP A 92 -8.74 -7.41 16.09
CA ASP A 92 -8.98 -8.55 16.97
C ASP A 92 -10.45 -8.98 16.97
N LYS A 93 -11.38 -8.01 17.06
CA LYS A 93 -12.83 -8.29 16.98
C LYS A 93 -13.23 -8.95 15.66
N ARG A 94 -12.53 -8.62 14.56
CA ARG A 94 -12.76 -9.18 13.22
C ARG A 94 -12.00 -10.49 12.99
N GLY A 95 -11.17 -10.94 13.94
CA GLY A 95 -10.35 -12.14 13.81
C GLY A 95 -9.17 -11.98 12.85
N VAL A 96 -8.73 -10.75 12.57
CA VAL A 96 -7.58 -10.47 11.70
C VAL A 96 -6.30 -10.60 12.51
N LYS A 97 -5.37 -11.43 12.04
CA LYS A 97 -4.06 -11.59 12.69
C LYS A 97 -3.27 -10.29 12.59
N ASN A 98 -2.72 -9.82 13.70
CA ASN A 98 -2.00 -8.56 13.71
C ASN A 98 -0.86 -8.50 14.74
N ARG A 99 0.06 -7.56 14.54
CA ARG A 99 1.07 -7.10 15.51
C ARG A 99 1.12 -5.57 15.44
N ILE A 100 0.52 -4.91 16.41
CA ILE A 100 0.54 -3.44 16.52
C ILE A 100 1.44 -3.06 17.70
N LEU A 101 2.59 -2.46 17.40
CA LEU A 101 3.52 -1.95 18.40
C LEU A 101 3.41 -0.43 18.45
N VAL A 102 3.22 0.13 19.64
CA VAL A 102 3.11 1.58 19.87
C VAL A 102 3.95 1.95 21.09
N GLN A 103 4.46 3.18 21.12
CA GLN A 103 5.26 3.73 22.22
C GLN A 103 6.50 2.89 22.60
N ASP A 104 7.07 2.15 21.65
CA ASP A 104 8.35 1.47 21.85
C ASP A 104 9.50 2.39 21.40
N GLU A 105 9.96 3.23 22.33
CA GLU A 105 11.06 4.16 22.14
C GLU A 105 12.43 3.49 22.00
N THR A 106 12.51 2.15 22.02
CA THR A 106 13.75 1.43 21.72
C THR A 106 13.92 1.16 20.23
N ILE A 107 12.82 1.26 19.45
CA ILE A 107 12.80 1.00 18.02
C ILE A 107 13.37 2.19 17.27
N LYS A 108 14.56 2.02 16.67
CA LYS A 108 15.22 3.03 15.83
C LYS A 108 14.81 2.99 14.36
N LYS A 109 14.27 1.86 13.90
CA LYS A 109 13.94 1.58 12.50
C LYS A 109 12.59 0.87 12.43
N PRO A 110 11.49 1.60 12.63
CA PRO A 110 10.15 1.02 12.69
C PRO A 110 9.78 0.26 11.41
N GLU A 111 10.24 0.73 10.25
CA GLU A 111 10.05 0.08 8.95
C GLU A 111 10.64 -1.34 8.90
N LYS A 112 11.80 -1.55 9.52
CA LYS A 112 12.42 -2.88 9.59
C LYS A 112 11.67 -3.79 10.56
N VAL A 113 11.25 -3.24 11.70
CA VAL A 113 10.51 -4.00 12.74
C VAL A 113 9.13 -4.41 12.23
N ALA A 114 8.46 -3.56 11.45
CA ALA A 114 7.17 -3.86 10.85
C ALA A 114 7.22 -5.10 9.93
N LEU A 115 8.37 -5.38 9.30
CA LEU A 115 8.57 -6.54 8.45
C LEU A 115 9.07 -7.79 9.19
N GLU A 116 9.45 -7.71 10.48
CA GLU A 116 9.95 -8.87 11.23
C GLU A 116 9.00 -10.09 11.25
N PRO A 117 7.67 -9.94 11.45
CA PRO A 117 6.77 -11.09 11.46
C PRO A 117 6.75 -11.83 10.12
N LEU A 118 6.87 -11.10 9.01
CA LEU A 118 7.01 -11.69 7.67
C LEU A 118 8.30 -12.50 7.55
N LEU A 119 9.42 -11.94 8.02
CA LEU A 119 10.72 -12.61 7.96
C LEU A 119 10.80 -13.85 8.86
N ALA A 120 10.14 -13.81 10.02
CA ALA A 120 10.17 -14.90 10.99
C ALA A 120 9.25 -16.06 10.61
N HIS A 121 8.10 -15.79 10.00
CA HIS A 121 7.06 -16.80 9.78
C HIS A 121 6.79 -17.11 8.30
N GLY A 122 7.11 -16.19 7.38
CA GLY A 122 6.80 -16.31 5.97
C GLY A 122 5.30 -16.57 5.72
N GLY A 123 4.99 -17.23 4.61
CA GLY A 123 3.63 -17.72 4.32
C GLY A 123 2.64 -16.69 3.81
N TYR A 124 3.15 -15.57 3.27
CA TYR A 124 2.38 -14.55 2.55
C TYR A 124 2.87 -14.49 1.12
N ASP A 125 1.99 -14.15 0.18
CA ASP A 125 2.31 -14.05 -1.24
C ASP A 125 2.69 -12.61 -1.60
N LYS A 126 2.00 -11.63 -1.02
CA LYS A 126 2.22 -10.20 -1.26
C LYS A 126 2.46 -9.44 0.03
N VAL A 127 3.28 -8.40 -0.06
CA VAL A 127 3.47 -7.40 0.99
C VAL A 127 2.93 -6.08 0.47
N LEU A 128 1.97 -5.51 1.17
CA LEU A 128 1.57 -4.12 1.01
C LEU A 128 2.30 -3.32 2.08
N PHE A 129 3.15 -2.38 1.68
CA PHE A 129 3.86 -1.50 2.59
C PHE A 129 3.40 -0.05 2.36
N SER A 130 2.86 0.59 3.40
CA SER A 130 2.27 1.92 3.33
C SER A 130 2.96 2.87 4.28
N ASN A 131 3.14 4.11 3.83
CA ASN A 131 3.43 5.27 4.66
C ASN A 131 2.13 5.95 5.10
N ASP A 132 2.23 7.19 5.60
CA ASP A 132 1.16 8.06 6.09
C ASP A 132 0.41 8.83 5.00
N ILE A 133 -0.11 8.10 4.01
CA ILE A 133 -0.88 8.69 2.90
C ILE A 133 -2.39 8.57 3.09
N PHE A 134 -3.12 9.44 2.40
CA PHE A 134 -4.55 9.27 2.16
C PHE A 134 -4.78 8.50 0.86
N ILE A 135 -5.38 7.31 0.96
CA ILE A 135 -5.73 6.45 -0.17
C ILE A 135 -7.12 5.83 0.00
N GLU A 136 -7.88 5.76 -1.09
CA GLU A 136 -9.20 5.10 -1.09
C GLU A 136 -9.06 3.56 -1.07
N PRO A 137 -9.97 2.83 -0.43
CA PRO A 137 -9.87 1.37 -0.32
C PRO A 137 -9.94 0.65 -1.67
N GLU A 138 -10.69 1.16 -2.65
CA GLU A 138 -10.65 0.62 -4.02
C GLU A 138 -9.30 0.77 -4.71
N SER A 139 -8.55 1.84 -4.43
CA SER A 139 -7.21 2.08 -4.98
C SER A 139 -6.19 1.10 -4.39
N VAL A 140 -6.33 0.76 -3.11
CA VAL A 140 -5.55 -0.31 -2.47
C VAL A 140 -5.78 -1.64 -3.17
N ILE A 141 -7.04 -1.96 -3.47
CA ILE A 141 -7.40 -3.18 -4.20
C ILE A 141 -6.86 -3.13 -5.63
N GLU A 142 -6.99 -2.00 -6.33
CA GLU A 142 -6.44 -1.83 -7.68
C GLU A 142 -4.93 -2.02 -7.71
N LEU A 143 -4.21 -1.53 -6.70
CA LEU A 143 -2.77 -1.73 -6.56
C LEU A 143 -2.41 -3.22 -6.40
N LEU A 144 -3.13 -3.95 -5.54
CA LEU A 144 -2.95 -5.40 -5.33
C LEU A 144 -3.28 -6.24 -6.57
N GLU A 145 -4.19 -5.74 -7.40
CA GLU A 145 -4.67 -6.34 -8.65
C GLU A 145 -4.00 -5.73 -9.90
N THR A 146 -2.91 -4.99 -9.72
CA THR A 146 -2.11 -4.46 -10.85
C THR A 146 -1.80 -5.60 -11.80
N ARG A 147 -2.10 -5.45 -13.09
CA ARG A 147 -1.92 -6.49 -14.12
C ARG A 147 -2.52 -7.86 -13.72
N ASP A 148 -3.69 -7.84 -13.09
CA ASP A 148 -4.37 -9.03 -12.57
C ASP A 148 -3.46 -9.84 -11.61
N GLY A 149 -2.60 -9.17 -10.86
CA GLY A 149 -1.62 -9.76 -9.94
C GLY A 149 -0.29 -10.21 -10.57
N ASP A 150 -0.10 -10.11 -11.89
CA ASP A 150 1.17 -10.45 -12.57
C ASP A 150 2.15 -9.27 -12.54
N PHE A 151 2.72 -9.03 -11.36
CA PHE A 151 3.80 -8.06 -11.11
C PHE A 151 4.70 -8.53 -9.96
N ASP A 152 5.94 -8.04 -9.94
CA ASP A 152 6.86 -8.27 -8.81
C ASP A 152 6.82 -7.12 -7.81
N PHE A 153 6.62 -5.90 -8.32
CA PHE A 153 6.68 -4.66 -7.55
C PHE A 153 5.78 -3.61 -8.21
N ALA A 154 4.80 -3.08 -7.47
CA ALA A 154 3.88 -2.06 -7.95
C ALA A 154 3.71 -0.95 -6.91
N CYS A 155 3.86 0.31 -7.31
CA CYS A 155 3.64 1.45 -6.42
C CYS A 155 2.36 2.20 -6.74
N GLY A 156 1.77 2.83 -5.71
CA GLY A 156 0.89 3.97 -5.95
C GLY A 156 1.70 5.19 -6.41
N LEU A 157 1.04 6.19 -6.98
CA LEU A 157 1.61 7.51 -7.25
C LEU A 157 0.99 8.52 -6.28
N ASP A 158 1.78 8.99 -5.31
CA ASP A 158 1.38 9.96 -4.31
C ASP A 158 1.54 11.42 -4.80
N PHE A 159 0.68 12.31 -4.33
CA PHE A 159 0.59 13.71 -4.76
C PHE A 159 0.63 14.65 -3.56
N GLY A 160 1.64 15.51 -3.55
CA GLY A 160 1.70 16.66 -2.65
C GLY A 160 1.05 17.90 -3.27
N HIS A 161 1.13 19.03 -2.56
CA HIS A 161 0.52 20.29 -2.97
C HIS A 161 0.94 20.78 -4.38
N PHE A 162 2.16 20.47 -4.82
CA PHE A 162 2.72 20.97 -6.08
C PHE A 162 2.84 19.91 -7.18
N GLY A 163 2.32 18.70 -6.97
CA GLY A 163 2.38 17.61 -7.95
C GLY A 163 2.82 16.29 -7.33
N ALA A 164 3.31 15.38 -8.18
CA ALA A 164 3.76 14.06 -7.75
C ALA A 164 4.89 14.18 -6.73
N TYR A 165 4.76 13.44 -5.64
CA TYR A 165 5.68 13.44 -4.51
C TYR A 165 6.65 12.26 -4.59
N ASP A 166 7.71 12.24 -3.78
CA ASP A 166 8.75 11.19 -3.78
C ASP A 166 9.42 10.93 -5.15
N MET A 167 9.55 11.98 -5.96
CA MET A 167 10.13 11.89 -7.30
C MET A 167 11.63 11.54 -7.32
N TRP A 168 12.29 11.53 -6.16
CA TRP A 168 13.71 11.21 -6.01
C TRP A 168 14.01 9.72 -6.23
N VAL A 169 13.04 8.84 -5.96
CA VAL A 169 13.16 7.37 -6.10
C VAL A 169 12.47 6.82 -7.35
N LEU A 170 11.55 7.59 -7.94
CA LEU A 170 10.85 7.21 -9.16
C LEU A 170 11.77 7.34 -10.38
N ARG A 171 11.89 6.26 -11.15
CA ARG A 171 12.67 6.20 -12.39
C ARG A 171 11.82 5.62 -13.50
N ASP A 172 11.84 6.24 -14.69
CA ASP A 172 11.17 5.68 -15.86
C ASP A 172 11.74 4.30 -16.23
N ARG A 173 11.12 3.59 -17.17
CA ARG A 173 11.56 2.23 -17.56
C ARG A 173 13.01 2.13 -18.08
N VAL A 174 13.64 3.24 -18.45
CA VAL A 174 15.04 3.28 -18.91
C VAL A 174 16.00 3.87 -17.87
N GLY A 175 15.49 4.23 -16.68
CA GLY A 175 16.28 4.68 -15.54
C GLY A 175 16.41 6.20 -15.39
N HIS A 176 15.70 7.01 -16.17
CA HIS A 176 15.73 8.47 -16.04
C HIS A 176 14.82 8.98 -14.93
N LEU A 177 15.12 10.19 -14.46
CA LEU A 177 14.24 10.91 -13.55
C LEU A 177 12.92 11.28 -14.25
N THR A 178 11.85 11.20 -13.48
CA THR A 178 10.50 11.63 -13.86
C THR A 178 10.24 13.07 -13.40
N ALA A 179 9.22 13.72 -13.98
CA ALA A 179 8.82 15.06 -13.58
C ALA A 179 7.74 15.02 -12.50
N GLY A 180 7.79 15.94 -11.53
CA GLY A 180 6.73 16.10 -10.52
C GLY A 180 5.44 16.71 -11.08
N ILE A 181 5.48 17.24 -12.31
CA ILE A 181 4.34 17.83 -13.00
C ILE A 181 4.02 17.03 -14.26
N TRP A 182 2.76 17.08 -14.68
CA TRP A 182 2.33 16.41 -15.90
C TRP A 182 3.06 16.98 -17.14
N PRO A 183 3.54 16.13 -18.07
CA PRO A 183 3.54 14.67 -18.02
C PRO A 183 4.67 14.10 -17.17
N TYR A 184 4.36 13.27 -16.16
CA TYR A 184 5.35 12.74 -15.21
C TYR A 184 6.41 11.87 -15.90
N PHE A 185 6.01 11.14 -16.95
CA PHE A 185 6.85 10.29 -17.77
C PHE A 185 6.99 10.89 -19.18
N PHE A 186 8.24 11.00 -19.64
CA PHE A 186 8.57 11.54 -20.97
C PHE A 186 8.83 10.47 -22.02
N ASP A 187 9.17 9.25 -21.60
CA ASP A 187 9.34 8.14 -22.52
C ASP A 187 7.99 7.79 -23.17
N THR A 188 7.98 7.44 -24.45
CA THR A 188 6.74 7.24 -25.21
C THR A 188 5.85 6.14 -24.61
N ALA A 189 6.45 5.06 -24.09
CA ALA A 189 5.67 3.94 -23.55
C ALA A 189 5.00 4.33 -22.23
N GLY A 190 5.75 4.97 -21.33
CA GLY A 190 5.21 5.47 -20.07
C GLY A 190 4.18 6.58 -20.28
N TYR A 191 4.44 7.52 -21.18
CA TYR A 191 3.51 8.59 -21.53
C TYR A 191 2.18 8.04 -22.08
N GLU A 192 2.22 7.07 -22.99
CA GLU A 192 1.00 6.47 -23.56
C GLU A 192 0.25 5.58 -22.56
N ALA A 193 0.95 4.86 -21.68
CA ALA A 193 0.33 4.10 -20.60
C ALA A 193 -0.39 5.02 -19.62
N MET A 194 0.29 6.09 -19.18
CA MET A 194 -0.25 7.12 -18.29
C MET A 194 -1.48 7.82 -18.89
N LYS A 195 -1.46 8.15 -20.18
CA LYS A 195 -2.63 8.72 -20.90
C LYS A 195 -3.85 7.81 -20.92
N LYS A 196 -3.62 6.49 -20.89
CA LYS A 196 -4.67 5.47 -20.93
C LYS A 196 -5.08 5.01 -19.52
N GLU A 197 -4.53 5.63 -18.47
CA GLU A 197 -4.73 5.22 -17.07
C GLU A 197 -4.34 3.75 -16.85
N ASN A 198 -3.33 3.28 -17.57
CA ASN A 198 -2.75 1.95 -17.37
C ASN A 198 -1.53 2.04 -16.44
N PRO A 199 -1.19 0.95 -15.75
CA PRO A 199 0.09 0.84 -15.07
C PRO A 199 1.26 1.18 -15.99
N VAL A 200 2.16 2.03 -15.51
CA VAL A 200 3.34 2.50 -16.25
C VAL A 200 4.54 1.64 -15.84
N PRO A 201 5.22 0.98 -16.79
CA PRO A 201 6.47 0.28 -16.49
C PRO A 201 7.54 1.26 -16.04
N VAL A 202 8.23 0.94 -14.95
CA VAL A 202 9.25 1.79 -14.31
C VAL A 202 10.49 0.98 -13.98
N PHE A 203 11.63 1.64 -13.79
CA PHE A 203 12.84 0.97 -13.33
C PHE A 203 12.84 0.83 -11.81
N THR A 204 12.41 1.87 -11.09
CA THR A 204 12.18 1.87 -9.64
C THR A 204 11.02 2.78 -9.30
N CYS A 205 10.30 2.47 -8.22
CA CYS A 205 9.27 3.33 -7.68
C CYS A 205 9.19 3.21 -6.15
N TRP A 206 8.66 4.25 -5.53
CA TRP A 206 8.11 4.29 -4.18
C TRP A 206 7.47 5.67 -4.04
N ASN A 207 6.16 5.74 -3.89
CA ASN A 207 5.46 7.01 -3.67
C ASN A 207 4.32 6.75 -2.68
N GLY A 208 4.65 6.79 -1.38
CA GLY A 208 3.69 6.61 -0.28
C GLY A 208 3.20 5.18 -0.02
N ILE A 209 2.96 4.37 -1.04
CA ILE A 209 2.49 2.98 -0.89
C ILE A 209 3.04 2.08 -2.00
N VAL A 210 3.30 0.82 -1.65
CA VAL A 210 3.79 -0.20 -2.57
C VAL A 210 3.23 -1.57 -2.24
N VAL A 211 3.08 -2.40 -3.27
CA VAL A 211 2.86 -3.83 -3.17
C VAL A 211 3.99 -4.56 -3.87
N PHE A 212 4.55 -5.59 -3.24
CA PHE A 212 5.54 -6.46 -3.87
C PHE A 212 5.34 -7.91 -3.47
N GLN A 213 5.85 -8.83 -4.29
CA GLN A 213 5.85 -10.26 -3.97
C GLN A 213 6.69 -10.52 -2.71
N ALA A 214 6.19 -11.32 -1.77
CA ALA A 214 6.87 -11.58 -0.51
C ALA A 214 8.13 -12.44 -0.67
N ASP A 215 8.16 -13.30 -1.70
CA ASP A 215 9.27 -14.20 -2.03
C ASP A 215 10.65 -13.52 -2.05
N PRO A 216 10.86 -12.39 -2.74
CA PRO A 216 12.08 -11.62 -2.65
C PRO A 216 12.54 -11.37 -1.20
N VAL A 217 11.65 -10.91 -0.33
CA VAL A 217 11.99 -10.49 1.04
C VAL A 217 12.19 -11.69 1.98
N SER A 218 11.41 -12.76 1.82
CA SER A 218 11.54 -13.99 2.61
C SER A 218 12.77 -14.82 2.20
N THR A 219 13.10 -14.87 0.91
CA THR A 219 14.23 -15.66 0.37
C THR A 219 15.58 -15.06 0.78
N PHE A 220 15.71 -13.73 0.83
CA PHE A 220 16.92 -13.06 1.31
C PHE A 220 17.24 -13.38 2.78
N ALA A 221 16.22 -13.49 3.63
CA ALA A 221 16.41 -13.80 5.05
C ALA A 221 16.73 -15.28 5.31
N VAL A 222 16.23 -16.21 4.48
CA VAL A 222 16.36 -17.65 4.73
C VAL A 222 17.59 -18.30 4.07
N THR A 223 18.05 -17.82 2.90
CA THR A 223 18.99 -18.62 2.09
C THR A 223 20.30 -17.93 1.70
N GLY A 224 20.43 -16.61 1.84
CA GLY A 224 21.62 -15.87 1.39
C GLY A 224 21.94 -16.07 -0.11
N ARG A 225 21.02 -16.60 -0.92
CA ARG A 225 21.17 -16.83 -2.36
C ARG A 225 20.05 -16.14 -3.11
N SER A 226 20.43 -15.23 -4.00
CA SER A 226 19.54 -14.62 -4.97
C SER A 226 19.19 -15.62 -6.08
N ARG A 227 17.91 -15.98 -6.21
CA ARG A 227 17.36 -16.08 -7.56
C ARG A 227 17.08 -14.64 -7.96
N ALA A 228 17.76 -14.13 -8.99
CA ALA A 228 17.42 -12.82 -9.54
C ALA A 228 15.96 -12.89 -10.02
N PRO A 229 15.02 -12.18 -9.36
CA PRO A 229 13.70 -12.01 -9.94
C PRO A 229 13.92 -11.23 -11.23
N ARG A 230 13.19 -11.55 -12.30
CA ARG A 230 13.06 -10.60 -13.41
C ARG A 230 12.17 -9.49 -12.88
N CYS A 231 12.71 -8.52 -12.16
CA CYS A 231 11.92 -7.43 -11.60
C CYS A 231 11.08 -6.79 -12.72
N ARG A 232 9.77 -6.87 -12.60
CA ARG A 232 8.79 -6.10 -13.39
C ARG A 232 8.21 -5.02 -12.48
N PRO A 233 8.82 -3.83 -12.43
CA PRO A 233 8.32 -2.73 -11.64
C PRO A 233 7.27 -1.98 -12.47
N ASP A 234 6.09 -1.78 -11.90
CA ASP A 234 5.04 -0.96 -12.47
C ASP A 234 4.63 0.12 -11.45
N ILE A 235 4.08 1.22 -11.93
CA ILE A 235 3.43 2.23 -11.07
C ILE A 235 2.00 2.42 -11.54
N LEU A 236 1.06 2.39 -10.60
CA LEU A 236 -0.32 2.73 -10.85
C LEU A 236 -0.47 4.25 -10.78
N GLY A 237 -0.49 4.89 -11.96
CA GLY A 237 -0.61 6.33 -12.08
C GLY A 237 -2.00 6.74 -12.57
N ARG A 238 -2.77 7.42 -11.71
CA ARG A 238 -3.99 8.15 -12.10
C ARG A 238 -3.90 9.58 -11.52
N ARG A 239 -4.36 10.60 -12.27
CA ARG A 239 -4.33 12.04 -11.90
C ARG A 239 -5.29 12.43 -10.77
N SER A 240 -4.84 12.47 -9.51
CA SER A 240 -5.67 13.03 -8.43
C SER A 240 -6.20 14.42 -8.82
N SER A 241 -7.51 14.62 -8.79
CA SER A 241 -8.14 15.87 -9.20
C SER A 241 -7.93 16.96 -8.15
N ASP A 242 -7.44 18.10 -8.64
CA ASP A 242 -7.17 19.38 -7.99
C ASP A 242 -8.21 19.82 -6.94
N HIS A 243 -7.77 20.08 -5.71
CA HIS A 243 -8.48 20.96 -4.78
C HIS A 243 -7.49 21.95 -4.14
N ARG A 244 -7.49 23.18 -4.69
CA ARG A 244 -7.00 24.38 -4.02
C ARG A 244 -7.94 24.74 -2.86
N PRO A 245 -7.43 25.05 -1.66
CA PRO A 245 -8.18 25.88 -0.72
C PRO A 245 -8.00 27.36 -1.10
N ARG A 246 -9.12 28.07 -1.23
CA ARG A 246 -9.17 29.51 -0.89
C ARG A 246 -9.32 29.64 0.61
#